data_AF-A0A6J0HAW3-F1
#
_entry.id   AF-A0A6J0HAW3-F1
#
_cell.length_a   1.000
_cell.length_b   1.000
_cell.length_c   1.000
_cell.angle_alpha   90.00
_cell.angle_beta   90.00
_cell.angle_gamma   90.00
#
_symmetry.space_group_name_H-M   'P 1'
#
loop_
_entity.id
_entity.type
_entity.pdbx_description
1 polymer ?
#
loop_
_entity_poly.entity_id
_entity_poly.type
_entity_poly.pdbx_seq_one_letter_code
_entity_poly.pdbx_strand_id
1 'polypeptide(L)'
;MSAAGRRGGAGFVFRALSQKSFSCLQDRDIEDRLLKWSMQGRITAQAFGFDQQFKPYQKDEFVMAFFNDQNVNSNLKLLSASGQWTTLGSKVTKIEATVVPCTQISMSFFDRLYCEGVVRETGDIVKCYDDYYDDILISDELRKVLLLEDSDHYDLFSQLDREEFLFCLFKHFCIGGTLCQFEDVVDPYLETTKAFYKDLVSVQKNPETKEIRIISTVFRVSAYMRVQCLLHMYP
;
A
#
# COMPACT_ATOMS: atom_id res chain seq x y z
N MET A 1 -51.15 15.41 -8.92
CA MET A 1 -49.99 15.24 -8.01
C MET A 1 -49.68 13.76 -7.89
N SER A 2 -48.65 13.27 -8.57
CA SER A 2 -48.15 11.90 -8.38
C SER A 2 -46.75 11.99 -7.81
N ALA A 3 -46.60 11.63 -6.54
CA ALA A 3 -45.32 11.45 -5.89
C ALA A 3 -44.70 10.17 -6.46
N ALA A 4 -43.72 10.33 -7.35
CA ALA A 4 -42.84 9.25 -7.75
C ALA A 4 -42.01 8.84 -6.53
N GLY A 5 -42.33 7.67 -5.96
CA GLY A 5 -41.46 7.00 -5.01
C GLY A 5 -40.10 6.75 -5.66
N ARG A 6 -39.07 7.46 -5.20
CA ARG A 6 -37.68 7.12 -5.52
C ARG A 6 -37.42 5.72 -4.95
N ARG A 7 -37.41 4.71 -5.82
CA ARG A 7 -36.81 3.41 -5.51
C ARG A 7 -35.31 3.64 -5.29
N GLY A 8 -34.87 3.70 -4.03
CA GLY A 8 -33.45 3.64 -3.70
C GLY A 8 -32.90 2.29 -4.17
N GLY A 9 -31.86 2.30 -5.00
CA GLY A 9 -31.16 1.08 -5.39
C GLY A 9 -30.64 0.36 -4.14
N ALA A 10 -30.65 -0.97 -4.15
CA ALA A 10 -30.05 -1.76 -3.07
C ALA A 10 -28.58 -1.34 -2.90
N GLY A 11 -28.13 -1.10 -1.67
CA GLY A 11 -26.72 -0.76 -1.38
C GLY A 11 -25.78 -1.96 -1.58
N PHE A 12 -24.47 -1.70 -1.70
CA PHE A 12 -23.45 -2.76 -1.84
C PHE A 12 -23.55 -3.77 -0.69
N VAL A 13 -23.47 -5.07 -0.99
CA VAL A 13 -23.34 -6.13 0.00
C VAL A 13 -21.93 -6.67 -0.04
N PHE A 14 -21.26 -6.69 1.12
CA PHE A 14 -19.88 -7.15 1.23
C PHE A 14 -19.79 -8.50 1.93
N ARG A 15 -18.84 -9.33 1.51
CA ARG A 15 -18.59 -10.66 2.10
C ARG A 15 -17.11 -10.89 2.28
N ALA A 16 -16.67 -11.16 3.50
CA ALA A 16 -15.32 -11.59 3.79
C ALA A 16 -14.98 -12.88 3.03
N LEU A 17 -13.83 -12.89 2.35
CA LEU A 17 -13.32 -14.04 1.61
C LEU A 17 -12.18 -14.68 2.41
N SER A 18 -12.53 -15.33 3.53
CA SER A 18 -11.54 -15.92 4.46
C SER A 18 -10.65 -17.01 3.84
N GLN A 19 -11.08 -17.60 2.73
CA GLN A 19 -10.32 -18.62 1.99
C GLN A 19 -9.32 -18.01 0.98
N LYS A 20 -9.40 -16.70 0.71
CA LYS A 20 -8.44 -16.05 -0.19
C LYS A 20 -7.14 -15.82 0.56
N SER A 21 -6.09 -16.51 0.13
CA SER A 21 -4.73 -16.29 0.59
C SER A 21 -3.97 -15.31 -0.32
N PHE A 22 -2.90 -14.75 0.23
CA PHE A 22 -1.91 -13.95 -0.48
C PHE A 22 -0.58 -14.69 -0.34
N SER A 23 -0.05 -15.16 -1.47
CA SER A 23 1.17 -15.98 -1.53
C SER A 23 2.38 -15.27 -0.90
N CYS A 24 2.52 -13.96 -1.09
CA CYS A 24 3.60 -13.16 -0.51
C CYS A 24 3.60 -13.16 1.03
N LEU A 25 2.43 -13.32 1.67
CA LEU A 25 2.30 -13.39 3.12
C LEU A 25 2.47 -14.80 3.69
N GLN A 26 2.66 -15.81 2.83
CA GLN A 26 2.91 -17.21 3.21
C GLN A 26 4.34 -17.64 2.85
N ASP A 27 5.08 -16.79 2.13
CA ASP A 27 6.44 -17.03 1.72
C ASP A 27 7.39 -16.82 2.90
N ARG A 28 8.24 -17.83 3.18
CA ARG A 28 9.14 -17.82 4.35
C ARG A 28 10.25 -16.79 4.22
N ASP A 29 10.79 -16.59 3.01
CA ASP A 29 11.87 -15.62 2.81
C ASP A 29 11.32 -14.20 2.99
N ILE A 30 10.08 -13.95 2.55
CA ILE A 30 9.39 -12.68 2.81
C ILE A 30 9.08 -12.52 4.30
N GLU A 31 8.59 -13.57 4.97
CA GLU A 31 8.33 -13.52 6.42
C GLU A 31 9.59 -13.15 7.22
N ASP A 32 10.73 -13.78 6.91
CA ASP A 32 12.02 -13.50 7.55
C ASP A 32 12.47 -12.05 7.29
N ARG A 33 12.29 -11.54 6.06
CA ARG A 33 12.55 -10.14 5.72
C ARG A 33 11.64 -9.19 6.50
N LEU A 34 10.33 -9.48 6.58
CA LEU A 34 9.39 -8.65 7.33
C LEU A 34 9.71 -8.66 8.83
N LEU A 35 10.18 -9.77 9.39
CA LEU A 35 10.67 -9.82 10.77
C LEU A 35 11.89 -8.92 10.93
N LYS A 36 12.90 -9.10 10.08
CA LYS A 36 14.13 -8.30 10.05
C LYS A 36 13.83 -6.80 9.92
N TRP A 37 12.85 -6.43 9.09
CA TRP A 37 12.47 -5.04 8.86
C TRP A 37 11.47 -4.49 9.90
N SER A 38 11.17 -5.23 10.97
CA SER A 38 10.23 -4.81 12.04
C SER A 38 8.78 -4.58 11.54
N MET A 39 8.36 -5.38 10.57
CA MET A 39 7.05 -5.31 9.92
C MET A 39 6.19 -6.57 10.13
N GLN A 40 6.77 -7.70 10.57
CA GLN A 40 6.01 -8.93 10.81
C GLN A 40 4.90 -8.69 11.83
N GLY A 41 3.70 -9.19 11.51
CA GLY A 41 2.52 -8.99 12.35
C GLY A 41 1.94 -7.56 12.34
N ARG A 42 2.52 -6.63 11.57
CA ARG A 42 2.02 -5.26 11.39
C ARG A 42 1.47 -4.99 9.98
N ILE A 43 1.73 -5.89 9.04
CA ILE A 43 1.17 -5.87 7.68
C ILE A 43 0.14 -6.99 7.53
N THR A 44 -0.96 -6.71 6.83
CA THR A 44 -1.95 -7.72 6.47
C THR A 44 -2.60 -7.38 5.13
N ALA A 45 -3.09 -8.40 4.43
CA ALA A 45 -3.97 -8.27 3.29
C ALA A 45 -5.24 -9.08 3.55
N GLN A 46 -6.39 -8.47 3.30
CA GLN A 46 -7.70 -9.06 3.54
C GLN A 46 -8.58 -8.85 2.31
N ALA A 47 -9.34 -9.87 1.93
CA ALA A 47 -10.16 -9.83 0.74
C ALA A 47 -11.64 -9.87 1.07
N PHE A 48 -12.40 -9.04 0.37
CA PHE A 48 -13.85 -8.97 0.45
C PHE A 48 -14.42 -8.99 -0.97
N GLY A 49 -15.49 -9.77 -1.17
CA GLY A 49 -16.29 -9.73 -2.38
C GLY A 49 -17.44 -8.73 -2.24
N PHE A 50 -17.91 -8.20 -3.36
CA PHE A 50 -19.08 -7.32 -3.45
C PHE A 50 -19.94 -7.70 -4.66
N ASP A 51 -21.24 -7.41 -4.61
CA ASP A 51 -22.25 -7.95 -5.53
C ASP A 51 -22.69 -7.00 -6.65
N GLN A 52 -22.21 -5.76 -6.64
CA GLN A 52 -22.58 -4.72 -7.61
C GLN A 52 -21.40 -4.24 -8.43
N GLN A 53 -21.66 -3.69 -9.62
CA GLN A 53 -20.61 -3.10 -10.42
C GLN A 53 -20.06 -1.84 -9.76
N PHE A 54 -18.74 -1.82 -9.52
CA PHE A 54 -18.04 -0.63 -9.05
C PHE A 54 -17.79 0.35 -10.20
N LYS A 55 -17.98 1.65 -9.93
CA LYS A 55 -17.65 2.74 -10.85
C LYS A 55 -16.70 3.72 -10.16
N PRO A 56 -15.55 4.08 -10.77
CA PRO A 56 -14.53 4.89 -10.11
C PRO A 56 -15.03 6.23 -9.52
N TYR A 57 -15.97 6.90 -10.18
CA TYR A 57 -16.54 8.17 -9.69
C TYR A 57 -17.39 8.02 -8.42
N GLN A 58 -17.79 6.80 -8.05
CA GLN A 58 -18.53 6.50 -6.82
C GLN A 58 -17.61 6.04 -5.69
N LYS A 59 -16.29 6.26 -5.79
CA LYS A 59 -15.30 5.81 -4.78
C LYS A 59 -15.70 6.15 -3.34
N ASP A 60 -16.20 7.36 -3.10
CA ASP A 60 -16.50 7.83 -1.75
C ASP A 60 -17.74 7.14 -1.18
N GLU A 61 -18.79 6.96 -2.01
CA GLU A 61 -19.99 6.20 -1.65
C GLU A 61 -19.65 4.73 -1.40
N PHE A 62 -18.83 4.12 -2.26
CA PHE A 62 -18.41 2.72 -2.15
C PHE A 62 -17.60 2.48 -0.88
N VAL A 63 -16.59 3.31 -0.63
CA VAL A 63 -15.73 3.22 0.57
C VAL A 63 -16.56 3.46 1.83
N MET A 64 -17.42 4.48 1.84
CA MET A 64 -18.32 4.73 2.98
C MET A 64 -19.26 3.54 3.23
N ALA A 65 -19.79 2.91 2.19
CA ALA A 65 -20.62 1.71 2.30
C ALA A 65 -19.81 0.52 2.84
N PHE A 66 -18.60 0.29 2.34
CA PHE A 66 -17.69 -0.77 2.79
C PHE A 66 -17.42 -0.68 4.29
N PHE A 67 -16.96 0.47 4.76
CA PHE A 67 -16.62 0.66 6.18
C PHE A 67 -17.85 0.71 7.11
N ASN A 68 -19.07 0.84 6.59
CA ASN A 68 -20.30 0.80 7.36
C ASN A 68 -21.08 -0.52 7.22
N ASP A 69 -20.57 -1.46 6.42
CA ASP A 69 -21.18 -2.78 6.28
C ASP A 69 -20.92 -3.63 7.53
N GLN A 70 -21.92 -4.40 7.97
CA GLN A 70 -21.84 -5.18 9.20
C GLN A 70 -20.87 -6.37 9.07
N ASN A 71 -20.79 -6.99 7.89
CA ASN A 71 -19.86 -8.09 7.63
C ASN A 71 -18.42 -7.57 7.63
N VAL A 72 -18.17 -6.42 6.98
CA VAL A 72 -16.86 -5.75 7.01
C VAL A 72 -16.49 -5.38 8.44
N ASN A 73 -17.36 -4.70 9.18
CA ASN A 73 -17.10 -4.30 10.56
C ASN A 73 -16.77 -5.47 11.51
N SER A 74 -17.33 -6.66 11.24
CA SER A 74 -17.08 -7.84 12.07
C SER A 74 -15.81 -8.61 11.69
N ASN A 75 -15.32 -8.46 10.45
CA ASN A 75 -14.25 -9.29 9.91
C ASN A 75 -12.97 -8.52 9.59
N LEU A 76 -13.06 -7.25 9.17
CA LEU A 76 -11.90 -6.45 8.82
C LEU A 76 -11.03 -6.25 10.07
N LYS A 77 -9.85 -6.86 10.04
CA LYS A 77 -8.84 -6.72 11.08
C LYS A 77 -8.01 -5.47 10.83
N LEU A 78 -7.83 -4.68 11.87
CA LEU A 78 -7.02 -3.47 11.87
C LEU A 78 -6.06 -3.55 13.05
N LEU A 79 -4.86 -3.02 12.86
CA LEU A 79 -3.91 -2.89 13.95
C LEU A 79 -4.24 -1.62 14.74
N SER A 80 -4.52 -1.76 16.03
CA SER A 80 -4.73 -0.62 16.93
C SER A 80 -3.40 0.08 17.26
N ALA A 81 -3.48 1.31 17.79
CA ALA A 81 -2.30 2.04 18.28
C ALA A 81 -1.51 1.27 19.36
N SER A 82 -2.17 0.37 20.09
CA SER A 82 -1.53 -0.52 21.08
C SER A 82 -0.82 -1.73 20.47
N GLY A 83 -0.82 -1.87 19.13
CA GLY A 83 -0.25 -3.01 18.43
C GLY A 83 -1.11 -4.28 18.48
N GLN A 84 -2.35 -4.19 18.98
CA GLN A 84 -3.29 -5.31 19.01
C GLN A 84 -4.21 -5.31 17.78
N TRP A 85 -4.39 -6.47 17.17
CA TRP A 85 -5.35 -6.69 16.10
C TRP A 85 -6.78 -6.66 16.65
N THR A 86 -7.60 -5.78 16.10
CA THR A 86 -9.01 -5.59 16.47
C THR A 86 -9.87 -5.44 15.22
N THR A 87 -11.18 -5.28 15.38
CA THR A 87 -12.10 -4.89 14.31
C THR A 87 -12.52 -3.42 14.44
N LEU A 88 -13.14 -2.85 13.42
CA LEU A 88 -13.61 -1.45 13.42
C LEU A 88 -14.50 -1.12 14.64
N GLY A 89 -15.34 -2.07 15.07
CA GLY A 89 -16.11 -2.02 16.31
C GLY A 89 -17.16 -0.90 16.42
N SER A 90 -17.13 0.12 15.56
CA SER A 90 -18.03 1.26 15.58
C SER A 90 -18.26 1.84 14.18
N LYS A 91 -19.24 2.74 14.09
CA LYS A 91 -19.67 3.33 12.82
C LYS A 91 -18.66 4.36 12.32
N VAL A 92 -18.21 4.20 11.07
CA VAL A 92 -17.39 5.21 10.38
C VAL A 92 -18.26 6.40 9.98
N THR A 93 -17.80 7.60 10.32
CA THR A 93 -18.55 8.86 10.18
C THR A 93 -18.01 9.77 9.10
N LYS A 94 -16.73 9.63 8.75
CA LYS A 94 -16.07 10.32 7.65
C LYS A 94 -15.08 9.37 7.00
N ILE A 95 -14.95 9.46 5.69
CA ILE A 95 -13.90 8.79 4.91
C ILE A 95 -13.20 9.80 4.04
N GLU A 96 -11.92 9.57 3.78
CA GLU A 96 -11.12 10.24 2.76
C GLU A 96 -10.51 9.16 1.89
N ALA A 97 -10.91 9.08 0.62
CA ALA A 97 -10.37 8.14 -0.34
C ALA A 97 -9.66 8.90 -1.46
N THR A 98 -8.34 8.73 -1.56
CA THR A 98 -7.53 9.30 -2.65
C THR A 98 -7.11 8.20 -3.61
N VAL A 99 -7.25 8.45 -4.91
CA VAL A 99 -6.75 7.53 -5.94
C VAL A 99 -5.22 7.49 -5.82
N VAL A 100 -4.67 6.29 -5.83
CA VAL A 100 -3.22 6.07 -5.94
C VAL A 100 -2.97 5.58 -7.37
N PRO A 101 -2.15 6.29 -8.18
CA PRO A 101 -1.74 5.80 -9.48
C PRO A 101 -1.21 4.37 -9.41
N CYS A 102 -1.66 3.51 -10.32
CA CYS A 102 -1.24 2.12 -10.38
C CYS A 102 -1.14 1.75 -11.85
N THR A 103 -0.06 2.21 -12.47
CA THR A 103 0.15 2.14 -13.93
C THR A 103 1.38 1.33 -14.31
N GLN A 104 2.33 1.13 -13.37
CA GLN A 104 3.58 0.42 -13.63
C GLN A 104 3.36 -1.09 -13.80
N ILE A 105 3.69 -1.62 -14.99
CA ILE A 105 3.57 -3.06 -15.32
C ILE A 105 4.87 -3.84 -15.14
N SER A 106 5.98 -3.16 -14.82
CA SER A 106 7.32 -3.73 -14.81
C SER A 106 8.15 -3.20 -13.64
N MET A 107 8.99 -4.07 -13.07
CA MET A 107 10.00 -3.69 -12.07
C MET A 107 11.14 -2.87 -12.67
N SER A 108 11.28 -2.83 -14.00
CA SER A 108 12.26 -1.98 -14.70
C SER A 108 12.08 -0.49 -14.40
N PHE A 109 10.93 -0.12 -13.81
CA PHE A 109 10.71 1.19 -13.20
C PHE A 109 11.84 1.62 -12.24
N PHE A 110 12.46 0.66 -11.53
CA PHE A 110 13.55 0.89 -10.59
C PHE A 110 14.96 0.77 -11.20
N ASP A 111 15.11 0.43 -12.49
CA ASP A 111 16.43 0.28 -13.14
C ASP A 111 17.25 1.58 -13.07
N ARG A 112 16.57 2.72 -13.00
CA ARG A 112 17.16 4.05 -12.82
C ARG A 112 18.03 4.18 -11.56
N LEU A 113 17.77 3.38 -10.51
CA LEU A 113 18.62 3.32 -9.31
C LEU A 113 20.05 2.89 -9.64
N TYR A 114 20.21 2.00 -10.63
CA TYR A 114 21.52 1.55 -11.09
C TYR A 114 22.16 2.58 -12.01
N CYS A 115 21.38 3.18 -12.92
CA CYS A 115 21.90 4.15 -13.89
C CYS A 115 22.51 5.39 -13.25
N GLU A 116 21.92 5.89 -12.16
CA GLU A 116 22.39 7.10 -11.45
C GLU A 116 23.30 6.78 -10.25
N GLY A 117 23.77 5.53 -10.12
CA GLY A 117 24.79 5.17 -9.13
C GLY A 117 24.31 5.12 -7.67
N VAL A 118 22.99 5.11 -7.43
CA VAL A 118 22.40 4.84 -6.10
C VAL A 118 22.66 3.39 -5.68
N VAL A 119 22.64 2.49 -6.67
CA VAL A 119 22.94 1.06 -6.53
C VAL A 119 24.04 0.68 -7.52
N ARG A 120 25.01 -0.12 -7.08
CA ARG A 120 26.08 -0.65 -7.94
C ARG A 120 25.56 -1.76 -8.85
N GLU A 121 26.29 -2.08 -9.91
CA GLU A 121 25.96 -3.21 -10.80
C GLU A 121 25.83 -4.55 -10.05
N THR A 122 26.50 -4.70 -8.90
CA THR A 122 26.42 -5.87 -8.01
C THR A 122 25.14 -5.95 -7.19
N GLY A 123 24.32 -4.89 -7.18
CA GLY A 123 23.15 -4.75 -6.31
C GLY A 123 23.44 -4.08 -4.96
N ASP A 124 24.71 -3.81 -4.64
CA ASP A 124 25.11 -3.11 -3.41
C ASP A 124 24.61 -1.65 -3.41
N ILE A 125 23.94 -1.25 -2.35
CA ILE A 125 23.45 0.11 -2.16
C ILE A 125 24.61 1.00 -1.73
N VAL A 126 24.78 2.14 -2.39
CA VAL A 126 25.87 3.07 -2.07
C VAL A 126 25.64 3.70 -0.70
N LYS A 127 26.64 3.55 0.18
CA LYS A 127 26.63 4.09 1.54
C LYS A 127 26.88 5.59 1.56
N CYS A 128 26.31 6.26 2.55
CA CYS A 128 26.58 7.66 2.86
C CYS A 128 26.95 7.84 4.33
N TYR A 129 27.24 9.07 4.74
CA TYR A 129 27.34 9.39 6.16
C TYR A 129 25.99 9.25 6.83
N ASP A 130 26.02 8.76 8.07
CA ASP A 130 24.81 8.60 8.88
C ASP A 130 24.14 9.95 9.14
N ASP A 131 22.85 9.99 8.88
CA ASP A 131 21.95 11.11 9.16
C ASP A 131 20.59 10.59 9.64
N TYR A 132 19.71 11.46 10.12
CA TYR A 132 18.39 11.10 10.61
C TYR A 132 17.30 11.98 10.00
N TYR A 133 16.21 11.33 9.58
CA TYR A 133 14.99 12.00 9.12
C TYR A 133 13.79 11.40 9.86
N ASP A 134 13.09 12.20 10.66
CA ASP A 134 11.96 11.76 11.50
C ASP A 134 12.25 10.45 12.26
N ASP A 135 13.38 10.43 12.99
CA ASP A 135 13.90 9.28 13.76
C ASP A 135 14.29 8.04 12.92
N ILE A 136 14.26 8.13 11.59
CA ILE A 136 14.74 7.08 10.68
C ILE A 136 16.22 7.33 10.36
N LEU A 137 17.06 6.33 10.64
CA LEU A 137 18.47 6.34 10.26
C LEU A 137 18.62 6.26 8.73
N ILE A 138 19.35 7.22 8.16
CA ILE A 138 19.77 7.26 6.77
C ILE A 138 21.27 6.99 6.73
N SER A 139 21.67 5.84 6.20
CA SER A 139 23.09 5.43 6.07
C SER A 139 23.47 5.07 4.63
N ASP A 140 22.58 5.34 3.68
CA ASP A 140 22.77 5.04 2.26
C ASP A 140 21.97 5.98 1.34
N GLU A 141 22.40 6.02 0.09
CA GLU A 141 21.83 6.87 -0.96
C GLU A 141 20.39 6.45 -1.32
N LEU A 142 20.02 5.17 -1.16
CA LEU A 142 18.65 4.72 -1.43
C LEU A 142 17.66 5.39 -0.47
N ARG A 143 17.95 5.42 0.84
CA ARG A 143 17.10 6.09 1.82
C ARG A 143 17.03 7.60 1.60
N LYS A 144 18.14 8.23 1.18
CA LYS A 144 18.12 9.64 0.77
C LYS A 144 17.15 9.89 -0.38
N VAL A 145 17.23 9.12 -1.47
CA VAL A 145 16.28 9.21 -2.59
C VAL A 145 14.84 9.08 -2.12
N LEU A 146 14.57 8.15 -1.21
CA LEU A 146 13.21 7.85 -0.74
C LEU A 146 12.64 8.90 0.21
N LEU A 147 13.47 9.57 1.02
CA LEU A 147 13.04 10.43 2.14
C LEU A 147 13.37 11.91 1.97
N LEU A 148 14.54 12.26 1.43
CA LEU A 148 15.08 13.61 1.45
C LEU A 148 14.82 14.34 0.14
N GLU A 149 13.92 15.34 0.19
CA GLU A 149 13.54 16.18 -0.96
C GLU A 149 14.71 17.01 -1.52
N ASP A 150 15.72 17.26 -0.70
CA ASP A 150 16.92 18.02 -1.03
C ASP A 150 18.12 17.13 -1.41
N SER A 151 17.94 15.81 -1.52
CA SER A 151 19.02 14.93 -1.98
C SER A 151 19.30 15.12 -3.47
N ASP A 152 20.58 14.99 -3.85
CA ASP A 152 21.04 15.13 -5.25
C ASP A 152 20.31 14.16 -6.21
N HIS A 153 19.81 13.04 -5.69
CA HIS A 153 19.13 12.01 -6.44
C HIS A 153 17.59 12.01 -6.25
N TYR A 154 17.00 13.02 -5.59
CA TYR A 154 15.55 13.05 -5.36
C TYR A 154 14.77 13.04 -6.69
N ASP A 155 15.20 13.81 -7.68
CA ASP A 155 14.50 13.91 -8.96
C ASP A 155 14.65 12.67 -9.85
N LEU A 156 15.35 11.64 -9.39
CA LEU A 156 15.39 10.32 -10.04
C LEU A 156 13.99 9.75 -10.29
N PHE A 157 13.07 10.01 -9.35
CA PHE A 157 11.66 9.69 -9.48
C PHE A 157 10.87 10.99 -9.43
N SER A 158 10.10 11.27 -10.49
CA SER A 158 9.22 12.42 -10.54
C SER A 158 8.16 12.37 -9.43
N GLN A 159 7.49 13.49 -9.16
CA GLN A 159 6.40 13.52 -8.18
C GLN A 159 5.30 12.48 -8.51
N LEU A 160 4.98 12.29 -9.79
CA LEU A 160 4.01 11.27 -10.22
C LEU A 160 4.54 9.84 -10.01
N ASP A 161 5.83 9.61 -10.28
CA ASP A 161 6.48 8.32 -10.01
C ASP A 161 6.42 7.98 -8.53
N ARG A 162 6.64 8.97 -7.64
CA ARG A 162 6.61 8.79 -6.19
C ARG A 162 5.22 8.47 -5.64
N GLU A 163 4.17 8.84 -6.38
CA GLU A 163 2.78 8.54 -6.06
C GLU A 163 2.32 7.17 -6.58
N GLU A 164 3.08 6.53 -7.48
CA GLU A 164 2.74 5.20 -8.01
C GLU A 164 2.70 4.17 -6.88
N PHE A 165 1.69 3.29 -6.92
CA PHE A 165 1.48 2.24 -5.93
C PHE A 165 2.70 1.31 -5.81
N LEU A 166 3.36 1.03 -6.95
CA LEU A 166 4.58 0.24 -6.99
C LEU A 166 5.72 0.92 -6.21
N PHE A 167 5.91 2.23 -6.40
CA PHE A 167 6.90 3.01 -5.67
C PHE A 167 6.56 3.07 -4.17
N CYS A 168 5.29 3.29 -3.83
CA CYS A 168 4.83 3.35 -2.45
C CYS A 168 5.11 2.04 -1.69
N LEU A 169 4.87 0.89 -2.30
CA LEU A 169 5.23 -0.41 -1.72
C LEU A 169 6.74 -0.55 -1.53
N PHE A 170 7.52 -0.24 -2.55
CA PHE A 170 8.98 -0.31 -2.48
C PHE A 170 9.53 0.57 -1.36
N LYS A 171 9.12 1.85 -1.32
CA LYS A 171 9.46 2.78 -0.24
C LYS A 171 9.08 2.20 1.12
N HIS A 172 7.87 1.66 1.26
CA HIS A 172 7.41 1.09 2.53
C HIS A 172 8.32 -0.03 3.05
N PHE A 173 8.80 -0.92 2.19
CA PHE A 173 9.72 -1.99 2.58
C PHE A 173 11.14 -1.50 2.85
N CYS A 174 11.64 -0.52 2.08
CA CYS A 174 12.95 0.07 2.33
C CYS A 174 13.01 0.81 3.68
N ILE A 175 11.94 1.52 4.05
CA ILE A 175 11.89 2.25 5.32
C ILE A 175 11.63 1.31 6.50
N GLY A 176 10.80 0.28 6.33
CA GLY A 176 10.50 -0.69 7.39
C GLY A 176 9.79 -0.09 8.60
N GLY A 177 9.88 -0.79 9.73
CA GLY A 177 9.34 -0.36 11.02
C GLY A 177 10.41 0.20 11.97
N THR A 178 10.01 0.49 13.21
CA THR A 178 10.83 1.19 14.21
C THR A 178 12.18 0.52 14.50
N LEU A 179 12.26 -0.81 14.45
CA LEU A 179 13.49 -1.57 14.72
C LEU A 179 14.04 -2.22 13.43
N CYS A 180 13.87 -1.55 12.28
CA CYS A 180 14.27 -2.09 11.00
C CYS A 180 15.78 -2.35 10.95
N GLN A 181 16.15 -3.59 10.57
CA GLN A 181 17.51 -3.93 10.20
C GLN A 181 17.61 -3.89 8.68
N PHE A 182 18.20 -2.82 8.17
CA PHE A 182 18.24 -2.55 6.74
C PHE A 182 19.14 -3.52 5.96
N GLU A 183 18.96 -3.56 4.64
CA GLU A 183 19.80 -4.33 3.72
C GLU A 183 20.93 -3.46 3.16
N ASP A 184 22.05 -4.11 2.85
CA ASP A 184 23.17 -3.51 2.11
C ASP A 184 23.02 -3.70 0.59
N VAL A 185 22.11 -4.58 0.15
CA VAL A 185 21.80 -4.85 -1.26
C VAL A 185 20.33 -4.58 -1.55
N VAL A 186 20.01 -4.17 -2.78
CA VAL A 186 18.64 -3.73 -3.15
C VAL A 186 17.67 -4.89 -3.43
N ASP A 187 18.18 -6.05 -3.88
CA ASP A 187 17.38 -7.18 -4.37
C ASP A 187 16.31 -7.67 -3.38
N PRO A 188 16.57 -7.78 -2.06
CA PRO A 188 15.53 -8.17 -1.12
C PRO A 188 14.31 -7.25 -1.15
N TYR A 189 14.52 -5.94 -1.30
CA TYR A 189 13.43 -4.96 -1.41
C TYR A 189 12.68 -5.10 -2.73
N LEU A 190 13.38 -5.27 -3.85
CA LEU A 190 12.76 -5.42 -5.17
C LEU A 190 11.92 -6.70 -5.25
N GLU A 191 12.46 -7.83 -4.79
CA GLU A 191 11.75 -9.11 -4.83
C GLU A 191 10.54 -9.12 -3.90
N THR A 192 10.65 -8.56 -2.69
CA THR A 192 9.48 -8.43 -1.78
C THR A 192 8.42 -7.50 -2.38
N THR A 193 8.82 -6.35 -2.94
CA THR A 193 7.90 -5.43 -3.62
C THR A 193 7.15 -6.11 -4.76
N LYS A 194 7.88 -6.83 -5.61
CA LYS A 194 7.32 -7.57 -6.75
C LYS A 194 6.34 -8.64 -6.32
N ALA A 195 6.64 -9.39 -5.26
CA ALA A 195 5.76 -10.42 -4.73
C ALA A 195 4.44 -9.82 -4.23
N PHE A 196 4.49 -8.77 -3.43
CA PHE A 196 3.30 -8.06 -2.96
C PHE A 196 2.50 -7.44 -4.11
N TYR A 197 3.18 -6.78 -5.06
CA TYR A 197 2.51 -6.14 -6.18
C TYR A 197 1.76 -7.15 -7.05
N LYS A 198 2.35 -8.32 -7.33
CA LYS A 198 1.70 -9.40 -8.11
C LYS A 198 0.46 -9.98 -7.41
N ASP A 199 0.48 -10.05 -6.09
CA ASP A 199 -0.64 -10.57 -5.31
C ASP A 199 -1.81 -9.57 -5.19
N LEU A 200 -1.50 -8.28 -5.18
CA LEU A 200 -2.47 -7.21 -4.96
C LEU A 200 -3.03 -6.63 -6.27
N VAL A 201 -2.24 -6.63 -7.35
CA VAL A 201 -2.58 -5.99 -8.62
C VAL A 201 -2.92 -7.02 -9.68
N SER A 202 -4.08 -6.85 -10.31
CA SER A 202 -4.54 -7.66 -11.43
C SER A 202 -4.23 -6.97 -12.75
N VAL A 203 -3.72 -7.75 -13.69
CA VAL A 203 -3.46 -7.32 -15.06
C VAL A 203 -4.31 -8.11 -16.05
N GLN A 204 -4.55 -7.52 -17.21
CA GLN A 204 -5.22 -8.16 -18.33
C GLN A 204 -4.40 -7.97 -19.59
N LYS A 205 -4.23 -9.03 -20.37
CA LYS A 205 -3.64 -8.96 -21.71
C LYS A 205 -4.73 -8.62 -22.72
N ASN A 206 -4.51 -7.60 -23.54
CA ASN A 206 -5.40 -7.29 -24.65
C ASN A 206 -5.35 -8.46 -25.66
N PRO A 207 -6.48 -9.06 -26.04
CA PRO A 207 -6.50 -10.20 -26.96
C PRO A 207 -5.99 -9.83 -28.36
N GLU A 208 -6.17 -8.58 -28.79
CA GLU A 208 -5.77 -8.06 -30.10
C GLU A 208 -4.32 -7.55 -30.07
N THR A 209 -4.03 -6.52 -29.27
CA THR A 209 -2.70 -5.87 -29.26
C THR A 209 -1.63 -6.65 -28.53
N LYS A 210 -2.01 -7.66 -27.73
CA LYS A 210 -1.13 -8.43 -26.82
C LYS A 210 -0.49 -7.60 -25.71
N GLU A 211 -0.80 -6.31 -25.60
CA GLU A 211 -0.32 -5.45 -24.54
C GLU A 211 -0.95 -5.82 -23.20
N ILE A 212 -0.17 -5.69 -22.14
CA ILE A 212 -0.62 -5.93 -20.77
C ILE A 212 -1.03 -4.59 -20.17
N ARG A 213 -2.20 -4.54 -19.54
CA ARG A 213 -2.67 -3.37 -18.79
C ARG A 213 -3.11 -3.76 -17.39
N ILE A 214 -2.98 -2.82 -16.45
CA ILE A 214 -3.54 -2.96 -15.12
C ILE A 214 -5.06 -2.75 -15.18
N ILE A 215 -5.79 -3.60 -14.45
CA ILE A 215 -7.25 -3.49 -14.29
C ILE A 215 -7.67 -3.22 -12.85
N SER A 216 -6.72 -3.23 -11.90
CA SER A 216 -6.96 -2.82 -10.53
C SER A 216 -7.15 -1.30 -10.41
N THR A 217 -7.95 -0.88 -9.44
CA THR A 217 -8.01 0.51 -8.97
C THR A 217 -7.55 0.52 -7.51
N VAL A 218 -6.60 1.40 -7.18
CA VAL A 218 -6.02 1.48 -5.84
C VAL A 218 -6.44 2.80 -5.17
N PHE A 219 -6.87 2.70 -3.92
CA PHE A 219 -7.22 3.84 -3.09
C PHE A 219 -6.40 3.81 -1.81
N ARG A 220 -5.88 4.96 -1.41
CA ARG A 220 -5.47 5.22 -0.03
C ARG A 220 -6.70 5.73 0.71
N VAL A 221 -7.04 5.07 1.82
CA VAL A 221 -8.27 5.39 2.57
C VAL A 221 -7.94 5.72 4.01
N SER A 222 -8.43 6.86 4.48
CA SER A 222 -8.51 7.21 5.90
C SER A 222 -9.96 7.18 6.35
N ALA A 223 -10.28 6.40 7.38
CA ALA A 223 -11.62 6.25 7.94
C ALA A 223 -11.66 6.79 9.38
N TYR A 224 -12.65 7.62 9.70
CA TYR A 224 -12.76 8.32 10.98
C TYR A 224 -14.04 7.92 11.73
N MET A 225 -13.89 7.55 13.00
CA MET A 225 -14.98 7.13 13.89
C MET A 225 -15.27 8.23 14.94
N ARG A 226 -16.55 8.38 15.34
CA ARG A 226 -16.93 9.32 16.42
C ARG A 226 -16.69 8.63 17.77
N VAL A 227 -15.70 9.14 18.52
CA VAL A 227 -15.25 8.80 19.89
C VAL A 227 -14.21 7.65 19.94
N GLN A 228 -12.98 7.82 20.45
CA GLN A 228 -12.47 8.74 21.49
C GLN A 228 -11.19 9.51 21.06
N CYS A 229 -11.08 10.73 21.56
CA CYS A 229 -10.04 11.73 21.28
C CYS A 229 -8.60 11.30 21.62
N LEU A 230 -7.67 11.99 20.93
CA LEU A 230 -6.22 12.11 21.13
C LEU A 230 -5.36 10.94 20.62
N LEU A 231 -5.05 11.00 19.33
CA LEU A 231 -3.66 10.81 18.90
C LEU A 231 -3.28 12.01 18.02
N HIS A 232 -2.83 13.07 18.70
CA HIS A 232 -1.88 14.01 18.13
C HIS A 232 -0.48 13.58 18.57
N MET A 233 0.50 13.95 17.74
CA MET A 233 1.96 13.89 17.86
C MET A 233 2.59 12.72 17.06
N TYR A 234 2.92 12.93 15.77
CA TYR A 234 4.01 13.75 15.15
C TYR A 234 5.29 12.92 15.01
N PRO A 235 6.10 13.17 13.97
CA PRO A 235 5.85 13.03 12.53
C PRO A 235 5.72 11.56 12.10
#